data_AF-A0A7D9D8L0-F1
#
_entry.id   AF-A0A7D9D8L0-F1
#
_cell.length_a   1.000
_cell.length_b   1.000
_cell.length_c   1.000
_cell.angle_alpha   90.00
_cell.angle_beta   90.00
_cell.angle_gamma   90.00
#
_symmetry.space_group_name_H-M   'P 1'
#
loop_
_entity.id
_entity.type
_entity.pdbx_description
1 polymer ?
#
loop_
_entity_poly.entity_id
_entity_poly.type
_entity_poly.pdbx_seq_one_letter_code
_entity_poly.pdbx_strand_id
1 'polypeptide(L)'
;MVTNTREKISDFGAIHTGISDHRLIFAIRKISVIKKQENIVEMRNMKNFNEENFVAELLKQHWEQLYFFAEDPNDIWNAKKDYYSSKIAGQKFNPKKAWKSINNLLGRQNKQTVVNEINLEGKNLQLSKILQGT
;
A
#
# COMPACT_ATOMS: atom_id res chain seq x y z
N MET A 1 19.62 8.15 25.53
CA MET A 1 20.81 8.54 26.33
C MET A 1 20.63 10.00 26.75
N VAL A 2 20.29 10.27 28.00
CA VAL A 2 20.17 11.66 28.51
C VAL A 2 21.51 12.03 29.12
N THR A 3 22.34 12.78 28.40
CA THR A 3 23.64 13.24 28.92
C THR A 3 23.46 14.57 29.68
N ASN A 4 24.13 14.66 30.84
CA ASN A 4 24.24 15.84 31.69
C ASN A 4 25.26 16.84 31.11
N THR A 5 24.99 17.37 29.92
CA THR A 5 25.85 18.40 29.31
C THR A 5 25.43 19.78 29.80
N ARG A 6 26.30 20.46 30.59
CA ARG A 6 26.06 21.78 31.20
C ARG A 6 25.72 22.89 30.18
N GLU A 7 26.21 22.76 28.96
CA GLU A 7 26.09 23.77 27.89
C GLU A 7 24.65 23.96 27.34
N LYS A 8 23.70 23.09 27.72
CA LYS A 8 22.32 23.13 27.21
C LYS A 8 21.33 23.82 28.15
N ILE A 9 21.78 24.26 29.33
CA ILE A 9 20.98 25.04 30.28
C ILE A 9 21.11 26.52 29.89
N SER A 10 20.00 27.14 29.50
CA SER A 10 19.98 28.56 29.09
C SER A 10 19.76 29.50 30.27
N ASP A 11 19.13 29.03 31.35
CA ASP A 11 18.87 29.82 32.54
C ASP A 11 18.58 28.91 33.74
N PHE A 12 18.77 29.38 34.96
CA PHE A 12 18.45 28.66 36.19
C PHE A 12 18.32 29.62 37.38
N GLY A 13 17.53 29.24 38.39
CA GLY A 13 17.34 30.11 39.55
C GLY A 13 16.40 29.56 40.60
N ALA A 14 16.10 30.40 41.59
CA ALA A 14 15.27 30.07 42.74
C ALA A 14 14.19 31.14 42.96
N ILE A 15 12.92 30.79 42.76
CA ILE A 15 11.75 31.67 42.90
C ILE A 15 11.08 31.45 44.25
N HIS A 16 10.76 32.52 44.98
CA HIS A 16 9.96 32.43 46.19
C HIS A 16 8.48 32.30 45.81
N THR A 17 7.85 31.18 46.16
CA THR A 17 6.47 30.89 45.74
C THR A 17 5.42 31.41 46.73
N GLY A 18 5.82 31.87 47.92
CA GLY A 18 4.92 32.44 48.94
C GLY A 18 3.95 31.45 49.59
N ILE A 19 3.91 30.21 49.11
CA ILE A 19 3.02 29.13 49.58
C ILE A 19 3.76 28.05 50.39
N SER A 20 5.09 28.13 50.45
CA SER A 20 5.97 27.30 51.28
C SER A 20 7.17 28.17 51.69
N ASP A 21 7.77 27.83 52.81
CA ASP A 21 9.07 28.30 53.27
C ASP A 21 10.24 27.86 52.37
N HIS A 22 9.99 26.99 51.39
CA HIS A 22 10.98 26.55 50.40
C HIS A 22 10.91 27.34 49.09
N ARG A 23 12.09 27.64 48.54
CA ARG A 23 12.23 28.30 47.22
C ARG A 23 12.10 27.26 46.10
N LEU A 24 11.31 27.57 45.07
CA LEU A 24 11.21 26.77 43.86
C LEU A 24 12.47 26.91 43.02
N ILE A 25 13.22 25.83 42.87
CA ILE A 25 14.39 25.77 42.01
C ILE A 25 13.97 25.42 40.58
N PHE A 26 14.44 26.18 39.59
CA PHE A 26 14.17 25.93 38.18
C PHE A 26 15.45 25.96 37.34
N ALA A 27 15.41 25.27 36.19
CA ALA A 27 16.40 25.37 35.13
C ALA A 27 15.70 25.27 33.77
N ILE A 28 16.03 26.18 32.86
CA ILE A 28 15.51 26.20 31.49
C ILE A 28 16.55 25.54 30.59
N ARG A 29 16.14 24.50 29.86
CA ARG A 29 17.00 23.75 28.93
C ARG A 29 16.50 23.93 27.50
N LYS A 30 17.37 24.39 26.59
CA LYS A 30 17.07 24.38 25.15
C LYS A 30 17.34 22.98 24.60
N ILE A 31 16.30 22.33 24.07
CA ILE A 31 16.38 21.00 23.49
C ILE A 31 15.98 21.09 22.02
N SER A 32 16.90 20.76 21.11
CA SER A 32 16.56 20.42 19.73
C SER A 32 16.17 18.94 19.70
N VAL A 33 14.87 18.65 19.62
CA VAL A 33 14.41 17.28 19.35
C VAL A 33 14.66 17.02 17.88
N ILE A 34 15.57 16.08 17.58
CA ILE A 34 15.70 15.55 16.22
C ILE A 34 14.35 14.90 15.90
N LYS A 35 13.59 15.50 14.99
CA LYS A 35 12.34 14.89 14.51
C LYS A 35 12.73 13.58 13.82
N LYS A 36 12.20 12.46 14.30
CA LYS A 36 12.31 11.18 13.60
C LYS A 36 11.79 11.40 12.18
N GLN A 37 12.55 10.97 11.18
CA GLN A 37 12.12 11.07 9.79
C GLN A 37 10.76 10.39 9.63
N GLU A 38 9.87 11.05 8.90
CA GLU A 38 8.52 10.58 8.69
C GLU A 38 8.50 9.22 8.00
N ASN A 39 7.85 8.24 8.63
CA ASN A 39 7.64 6.94 8.03
C ASN A 39 6.46 7.06 7.06
N ILE A 40 6.76 7.19 5.76
CA ILE A 40 5.73 7.10 4.72
C ILE A 40 5.29 5.64 4.64
N VAL A 41 4.07 5.35 5.09
CA VAL A 41 3.43 4.04 4.92
C VAL A 41 2.64 4.07 3.62
N GLU A 42 3.18 3.45 2.57
CA GLU A 42 2.47 3.28 1.31
C GLU A 42 1.40 2.19 1.45
N MET A 43 0.13 2.58 1.50
CA MET A 43 -0.99 1.64 1.48
C MET A 43 -1.55 1.53 0.07
N ARG A 44 -1.47 0.34 -0.53
CA ARG A 44 -2.14 0.05 -1.81
C ARG A 44 -3.64 -0.16 -1.59
N ASN A 45 -4.47 0.47 -2.43
CA ASN A 45 -5.92 0.29 -2.42
C ASN A 45 -6.28 -1.10 -2.97
N MET A 46 -6.80 -1.98 -2.11
CA MET A 46 -7.16 -3.38 -2.42
C MET A 46 -8.65 -3.61 -2.66
N LYS A 47 -9.47 -2.54 -2.74
CA LYS A 47 -10.95 -2.66 -2.78
C LYS A 47 -11.50 -3.51 -3.93
N ASN A 48 -10.73 -3.71 -5.00
CA ASN A 48 -11.14 -4.49 -6.16
C ASN A 48 -10.34 -5.78 -6.34
N PHE A 49 -9.46 -6.14 -5.41
CA PHE A 49 -8.62 -7.33 -5.52
C PHE A 49 -9.47 -8.57 -5.88
N ASN A 50 -9.11 -9.23 -6.98
CA ASN A 50 -9.80 -10.43 -7.43
C ASN A 50 -8.95 -11.64 -7.04
N GLU A 51 -9.37 -12.29 -5.96
CA GLU A 51 -8.69 -13.45 -5.39
C GLU A 51 -8.64 -14.62 -6.37
N GLU A 52 -9.73 -14.89 -7.09
CA GLU A 52 -9.83 -16.02 -8.03
C GLU A 52 -8.80 -15.91 -9.15
N ASN A 53 -8.69 -14.74 -9.78
CA ASN A 53 -7.70 -14.50 -10.83
C ASN A 53 -6.27 -14.54 -10.26
N PHE A 54 -6.07 -14.04 -9.04
CA PHE A 54 -4.77 -14.09 -8.39
C PHE A 54 -4.34 -15.53 -8.13
N VAL A 55 -5.22 -16.36 -7.55
CA VAL A 55 -4.98 -17.79 -7.31
C VAL A 55 -4.77 -18.53 -8.61
N ALA A 56 -5.58 -18.27 -9.64
CA ALA A 56 -5.43 -18.88 -10.96
C ALA A 56 -4.10 -18.52 -11.63
N GLU A 57 -3.62 -17.28 -11.51
CA GLU A 57 -2.28 -16.92 -11.97
C GLU A 57 -1.17 -17.56 -11.13
N LEU A 58 -1.38 -17.69 -9.82
CA LEU A 58 -0.44 -18.33 -8.92
C LEU A 58 -0.27 -19.81 -9.31
N LEU A 59 -1.37 -20.54 -9.50
CA LEU A 59 -1.35 -21.98 -9.83
C LEU A 59 -0.78 -22.31 -11.21
N LYS A 60 -0.68 -21.33 -12.13
CA LYS A 60 -0.03 -21.54 -13.44
C LYS A 60 1.47 -21.76 -13.33
N GLN A 61 2.10 -21.28 -12.26
CA GLN A 61 3.53 -21.40 -12.07
C GLN A 61 3.85 -22.71 -11.34
N HIS A 62 4.87 -23.42 -11.80
CA HIS A 62 5.26 -24.72 -11.26
C HIS A 62 6.03 -24.58 -9.92
N TRP A 63 5.29 -24.37 -8.82
CA TRP A 63 5.87 -24.19 -7.48
C TRP A 63 6.33 -25.47 -6.82
N GLU A 64 5.99 -26.64 -7.36
CA GLU A 64 6.22 -27.94 -6.70
C GLU A 64 7.68 -28.12 -6.30
N GLN A 65 8.62 -27.76 -7.19
CA GLN A 65 10.06 -27.81 -6.91
C GLN A 65 10.44 -26.96 -5.69
N LEU A 66 9.86 -25.76 -5.55
CA LEU A 66 10.15 -24.90 -4.40
C LEU A 66 9.56 -25.48 -3.11
N TYR A 67 8.41 -26.14 -3.16
CA TYR A 67 7.84 -26.81 -1.97
C TYR A 67 8.62 -28.06 -1.54
N PHE A 68 9.27 -28.77 -2.48
CA PHE A 68 10.08 -29.94 -2.17
C PHE A 68 11.50 -29.60 -1.71
N PHE A 69 12.06 -28.46 -2.14
CA PHE A 69 13.45 -28.09 -1.88
C PHE A 69 13.65 -26.90 -0.93
N ALA A 70 12.61 -26.12 -0.62
CA ALA A 70 12.74 -25.01 0.33
C ALA A 70 12.69 -25.52 1.77
N GLU A 71 13.79 -25.31 2.50
CA GLU A 71 13.86 -25.56 3.94
C GLU A 71 13.28 -24.38 4.75
N ASP A 72 13.39 -23.15 4.23
CA ASP A 72 12.88 -21.94 4.85
C ASP A 72 11.61 -21.42 4.15
N PRO A 73 10.48 -21.20 4.87
CA PRO A 73 9.30 -20.51 4.35
C PRO A 73 9.59 -19.17 3.66
N ASN A 74 10.64 -18.46 4.07
CA ASN A 74 11.07 -17.22 3.41
C ASN A 74 11.55 -17.44 1.98
N ASP A 75 12.07 -18.61 1.62
CA ASP A 75 12.52 -18.89 0.25
C ASP A 75 11.33 -18.93 -0.71
N ILE A 76 10.22 -19.54 -0.27
CA ILE A 76 8.97 -19.56 -1.01
C ILE A 76 8.41 -18.15 -1.16
N TRP A 77 8.47 -17.34 -0.09
CA TRP A 77 8.05 -15.94 -0.13
C TRP A 77 8.88 -15.11 -1.12
N ASN A 78 10.21 -15.22 -1.05
CA ASN A 78 11.13 -14.50 -1.92
C ASN A 78 10.94 -14.90 -3.38
N ALA A 79 10.81 -16.20 -3.67
CA ALA A 79 10.55 -16.68 -5.03
C ALA A 79 9.23 -16.12 -5.61
N LYS A 80 8.16 -16.09 -4.81
CA LYS A 80 6.87 -15.49 -5.22
C LYS A 80 7.01 -13.98 -5.46
N LYS A 81 7.73 -13.27 -4.58
CA LYS A 81 8.00 -11.84 -4.72
C LYS A 81 8.80 -11.54 -5.99
N ASP A 82 9.84 -12.31 -6.27
CA ASP A 82 10.72 -12.11 -7.42
C ASP A 82 10.01 -12.42 -8.73
N TYR A 83 9.13 -13.43 -8.75
CA TYR A 83 8.28 -13.72 -9.90
C TYR A 83 7.39 -12.52 -10.28
N TYR A 84 6.65 -11.94 -9.32
CA TYR A 84 5.79 -10.80 -9.63
C TYR A 84 6.59 -9.53 -9.93
N SER A 85 7.70 -9.32 -9.22
CA SER A 85 8.59 -8.18 -9.45
C SER A 85 9.19 -8.22 -10.86
N SER A 86 9.65 -9.39 -11.32
CA SER A 86 10.17 -9.58 -12.67
C SER A 86 9.08 -9.48 -13.74
N LYS A 87 7.88 -10.05 -13.52
CA LYS A 87 6.73 -9.94 -14.43
C LYS A 87 6.31 -8.48 -14.66
N ILE A 88 6.43 -7.63 -13.63
CA ILE A 88 6.15 -6.19 -13.73
C ILE A 88 7.34 -5.44 -14.36
N ALA A 89 8.57 -5.71 -13.92
CA ALA A 89 9.77 -5.07 -14.42
C ALA A 89 10.03 -5.36 -15.92
N GLY A 90 9.73 -6.57 -16.38
CA GLY A 90 9.83 -6.95 -17.80
C GLY A 90 8.87 -6.18 -18.73
N GLN A 91 7.89 -5.47 -18.16
CA GLN A 91 6.94 -4.65 -18.89
C GLN A 91 7.26 -3.14 -18.81
N LYS A 92 8.46 -2.77 -18.31
CA LYS A 92 8.92 -1.37 -18.15
C LYS A 92 8.80 -0.53 -19.42
N PHE A 93 8.99 -1.13 -20.60
CA PHE A 93 8.90 -0.44 -21.89
C PHE A 93 7.48 -0.41 -22.48
N ASN A 94 6.51 -1.09 -21.86
CA ASN A 94 5.12 -1.07 -22.28
C ASN A 94 4.19 -0.78 -21.08
N PRO A 95 4.07 0.51 -20.69
CA PRO A 95 3.26 0.92 -19.55
C PRO A 95 1.80 0.48 -19.65
N LYS A 96 1.25 0.36 -20.88
CA LYS A 96 -0.12 -0.12 -21.11
C LYS A 96 -0.27 -1.60 -20.77
N LYS A 97 0.68 -2.45 -21.15
CA LYS A 97 0.67 -3.87 -20.76
C LYS A 97 0.87 -4.03 -19.25
N ALA A 98 1.82 -3.29 -18.66
CA ALA A 98 2.06 -3.31 -17.22
C ALA A 98 0.80 -2.93 -16.44
N TRP A 99 0.15 -1.83 -16.85
CA TRP A 99 -1.11 -1.38 -16.26
C TRP A 99 -2.26 -2.38 -16.43
N LYS A 100 -2.33 -3.06 -17.59
CA LYS A 100 -3.31 -4.13 -17.82
C LYS A 100 -3.08 -5.33 -16.88
N SER A 101 -1.83 -5.76 -16.72
CA SER A 101 -1.48 -6.81 -15.74
C SER A 101 -1.84 -6.41 -14.32
N ILE A 102 -1.57 -5.16 -13.92
CA ILE A 102 -1.94 -4.64 -12.60
C ILE A 102 -3.47 -4.60 -12.43
N ASN A 103 -4.21 -4.12 -13.42
CA ASN A 103 -5.68 -4.08 -13.34
C ASN A 103 -6.29 -5.48 -13.24
N ASN A 104 -5.73 -6.45 -13.96
CA ASN A 104 -6.18 -7.84 -13.86
C ASN A 104 -5.94 -8.42 -12.45
N LEU A 105 -4.76 -8.17 -11.87
CA LEU A 105 -4.42 -8.58 -10.49
C LEU A 105 -5.31 -7.88 -9.44
N LEU A 106 -5.63 -6.62 -9.68
CA LEU A 106 -6.48 -5.81 -8.81
C LEU A 106 -7.96 -5.92 -9.17
N GLY A 107 -8.37 -6.92 -9.95
CA GLY A 107 -9.77 -7.17 -10.32
C GLY A 107 -10.53 -5.99 -10.90
N ARG A 108 -9.82 -5.00 -11.43
CA ARG A 108 -10.40 -3.74 -11.91
C ARG A 108 -11.00 -3.97 -13.29
N GLN A 109 -12.26 -4.39 -13.32
CA GLN A 109 -13.06 -4.50 -14.53
C GLN A 109 -13.46 -3.07 -14.96
N ASN A 110 -13.15 -2.67 -16.19
CA ASN A 110 -13.78 -1.49 -16.77
C ASN A 110 -15.28 -1.77 -16.85
N LYS A 111 -16.12 -0.88 -16.30
CA LYS A 111 -17.57 -0.93 -16.56
C LYS A 111 -17.74 -0.95 -18.07
N GLN A 112 -18.37 -1.98 -18.62
CA GLN A 112 -18.78 -1.99 -20.02
C GLN A 112 -19.62 -0.73 -20.28
N THR A 113 -19.14 0.15 -21.15
CA THR A 113 -19.87 1.33 -21.62
C THR A 113 -20.74 1.01 -22.84
N VAL A 114 -20.78 -0.26 -23.25
CA VAL A 114 -21.64 -0.72 -24.34
C VAL A 114 -23.07 -0.78 -23.81
N VAL A 115 -23.92 0.11 -24.30
CA VAL A 115 -25.36 0.05 -24.07
C VAL A 115 -25.85 -1.26 -24.69
N ASN A 116 -26.23 -2.25 -23.88
CA ASN A 116 -26.73 -3.54 -24.39
C ASN A 116 -28.25 -3.53 -24.63
N GLU A 117 -28.96 -2.58 -24.01
CA GLU A 117 -30.43 -2.53 -23.97
C GLU A 117 -30.93 -1.09 -24.16
N ILE A 118 -31.97 -0.94 -24.96
CA ILE A 118 -32.71 0.32 -25.11
C ILE A 118 -34.15 0.05 -24.66
N ASN A 119 -34.64 0.83 -23.69
CA ASN A 119 -36.02 0.76 -23.20
C ASN A 119 -36.87 1.83 -23.89
N LEU A 120 -37.84 1.39 -24.69
CA LEU A 120 -38.86 2.25 -25.27
C LEU A 120 -40.21 1.76 -24.75
N GLU A 121 -40.90 2.61 -23.98
CA GLU A 121 -42.30 2.42 -23.56
C GLU A 121 -42.62 1.02 -23.01
N GLY A 122 -41.73 0.48 -22.17
CA GLY A 122 -41.95 -0.82 -21.51
C GLY A 122 -41.53 -2.05 -22.33
N LYS A 123 -40.93 -1.87 -23.51
CA LYS A 123 -40.27 -2.93 -24.27
C LYS A 123 -38.75 -2.79 -24.17
N ASN A 124 -38.10 -3.82 -23.60
CA ASN A 124 -36.64 -3.95 -23.63
C ASN A 124 -36.20 -4.58 -24.95
N LEU A 125 -35.47 -3.82 -25.76
CA LEU A 125 -34.89 -4.30 -27.01
C LEU A 125 -33.40 -4.61 -26.80
N GLN A 126 -33.02 -5.85 -27.11
CA GLN A 126 -31.63 -6.31 -27.10
C GLN A 126 -31.00 -5.99 -28.46
N LEU A 127 -29.90 -5.24 -28.49
CA LEU A 127 -29.23 -4.84 -29.74
C LEU A 127 -28.76 -6.04 -30.59
N SER A 128 -28.42 -7.16 -29.94
CA SER A 128 -28.04 -8.41 -30.62
C SER A 128 -29.13 -8.97 -31.55
N LYS A 129 -30.41 -8.68 -31.24
CA LYS A 129 -31.56 -9.11 -32.06
C LYS A 129 -31.84 -8.17 -33.23
N ILE A 130 -31.39 -6.91 -33.16
CA ILE A 130 -31.62 -5.91 -34.22
C ILE A 130 -30.64 -6.11 -35.37
N LEU A 131 -29.38 -6.50 -35.08
CA LEU A 131 -28.33 -6.68 -36.09
C LEU A 131 -28.41 -8.01 -36.87
N GLN A 132 -29.31 -8.92 -36.49
CA GLN A 132 -29.54 -10.20 -37.18
C GLN A 132 -30.77 -10.18 -38.11
N GLY A 133 -31.43 -9.02 -38.24
CA GLY A 133 -32.73 -8.87 -38.91
C GLY A 133 -32.74 -7.94 -40.14
N THR A 134 -31.59 -7.67 -40.75
CA THR A 134 -31.45 -6.90 -42.01
C THR A 134 -30.54 -7.64 -42.96
#